data_AF-A0A9D3LYK9-F1
#
_entry.id   AF-A0A9D3LYK9-F1
#
_cell.length_a   1.000
_cell.length_b   1.000
_cell.length_c   1.000
_cell.angle_alpha   90.00
_cell.angle_beta   90.00
_cell.angle_gamma   90.00
#
_symmetry.space_group_name_H-M   'P 1'
#
loop_
_entity.id
_entity.type
_entity.pdbx_description
1 polymer ?
#
loop_
_entity_poly.entity_id
_entity_poly.type
_entity_poly.pdbx_seq_one_letter_code
_entity_poly.pdbx_strand_id
1 'polypeptide(L)'
;MMKSKMRVFCWFLSLFCATRTEGFAVRGPAMPVVVQLGASVRLPCSVDTPLPLHELEVEWTRGDSGTLVHLFQEGESRPESQSPAYSGRADFFSEEISKGNFSLLLRNVTTEDKGLYKCVVHTVHESNETEVTIDIGFSTWHLCVLGLTTAAAGFAVLSCIPALLCINKEKKEEIKEVKSNTAVLLYCLQVSVPCILMSIAFAIWGKIESSFAEAYTCSAINLTRILVIFKVAPYVLPGTCYKRFTHLALPLENFVIRTGVNSVVLYNLLTYQAPDAARFLFVDSRLHLCYCTIYRQFVFQG
;
A
#
# COMPACT_ATOMS: atom_id res chain seq x y z
N MET A 1 -8.07 -61.19 55.95
CA MET A 1 -6.93 -60.24 55.93
C MET A 1 -6.55 -59.74 54.51
N MET A 2 -7.47 -59.71 53.54
CA MET A 2 -7.18 -59.31 52.14
C MET A 2 -8.02 -58.13 51.61
N LYS A 3 -9.05 -57.66 52.34
CA LYS A 3 -9.89 -56.50 51.95
C LYS A 3 -9.36 -55.14 52.44
N SER A 4 -8.33 -55.12 53.30
CA SER A 4 -7.74 -53.90 53.86
C SER A 4 -6.55 -53.38 53.04
N LYS A 5 -5.77 -54.27 52.41
CA LYS A 5 -4.61 -53.88 51.58
C LYS A 5 -4.98 -53.21 50.25
N MET A 6 -6.18 -53.48 49.73
CA MET A 6 -6.64 -52.95 48.43
C MET A 6 -7.17 -51.51 48.52
N ARG A 7 -7.57 -51.05 49.71
CA ARG A 7 -7.99 -49.65 49.92
C ARG A 7 -6.80 -48.70 50.05
N VAL A 8 -5.70 -49.15 50.66
CA VAL A 8 -4.48 -48.35 50.82
C VAL A 8 -3.77 -48.11 49.48
N PHE A 9 -3.80 -49.09 48.58
CA PHE A 9 -3.20 -48.97 47.25
C PHE A 9 -3.95 -47.99 46.34
N CYS A 10 -5.27 -47.83 46.53
CA CYS A 10 -6.08 -46.86 45.77
C CYS A 10 -5.82 -45.41 46.21
N TRP A 11 -5.46 -45.18 47.48
CA TRP A 11 -5.03 -43.86 47.98
C TRP A 11 -3.64 -43.47 47.51
N PHE A 12 -2.72 -44.44 47.35
CA PHE A 12 -1.40 -44.17 46.77
C PHE A 12 -1.45 -43.94 45.25
N LEU A 13 -2.38 -44.56 44.52
CA LEU A 13 -2.59 -44.28 43.09
C LEU A 13 -3.36 -42.99 42.79
N SER A 14 -4.10 -42.44 43.76
CA SER A 14 -4.78 -41.13 43.63
C SER A 14 -3.89 -39.95 44.06
N LEU A 15 -2.70 -40.22 44.60
CA LEU A 15 -1.65 -39.25 44.88
C LEU A 15 -0.72 -38.96 43.70
N PHE A 16 -0.84 -39.71 42.60
CA PHE A 16 -0.51 -39.18 41.27
C PHE A 16 -1.65 -38.24 40.84
N CYS A 17 -1.89 -37.19 41.64
CA CYS A 17 -2.49 -35.98 41.13
C CYS A 17 -1.56 -35.56 40.00
N ALA A 18 -2.02 -35.68 38.76
CA ALA A 18 -1.34 -35.10 37.62
C ALA A 18 -1.13 -33.64 37.98
N THR A 19 0.10 -33.29 38.37
CA THR A 19 0.53 -31.90 38.41
C THR A 19 0.42 -31.46 36.97
N ARG A 20 -0.71 -30.83 36.63
CA ARG A 20 -0.80 -30.02 35.43
C ARG A 20 0.25 -28.95 35.65
N THR A 21 1.44 -29.14 35.07
CA THR A 21 2.37 -28.05 34.86
C THR A 21 1.61 -27.07 33.99
N GLU A 22 1.03 -26.05 34.61
CA GLU A 22 0.45 -24.92 33.89
C GLU A 22 1.64 -24.21 33.24
N GLY A 23 1.93 -24.57 31.99
CA GLY A 23 2.88 -23.84 31.18
C GLY A 23 2.40 -22.41 30.95
N PHE A 24 3.32 -21.48 30.70
CA PHE A 24 2.95 -20.11 30.36
C PHE A 24 2.41 -20.03 28.93
N ALA A 25 1.52 -19.08 28.67
CA ALA A 25 1.04 -18.79 27.32
C ALA A 25 1.54 -17.42 26.87
N VAL A 26 2.08 -17.34 25.66
CA VAL A 26 2.48 -16.08 25.03
C VAL A 26 1.29 -15.53 24.23
N ARG A 27 0.92 -14.29 24.54
CA ARG A 27 -0.20 -13.59 23.90
C ARG A 27 0.31 -12.53 22.93
N GLY A 28 -0.20 -12.58 21.72
CA GLY A 28 -0.06 -11.57 20.68
C GLY A 28 -1.41 -10.92 20.34
N PRO A 29 -1.43 -9.98 19.39
CA PRO A 29 -2.66 -9.38 18.90
C PRO A 29 -3.44 -10.40 18.04
N ALA A 30 -4.78 -10.37 18.14
CA ALA A 30 -5.65 -11.20 17.30
C ALA A 30 -5.76 -10.71 15.85
N MET A 31 -5.47 -9.43 15.61
CA MET A 31 -5.58 -8.79 14.30
C MET A 31 -4.21 -8.24 13.88
N PRO A 32 -3.96 -8.07 12.56
CA PRO A 32 -2.75 -7.46 12.07
C PRO A 32 -2.55 -6.04 12.63
N VAL A 33 -1.30 -5.70 12.93
CA VAL A 33 -0.91 -4.36 13.36
C VAL A 33 -0.70 -3.50 12.13
N VAL A 34 -1.55 -2.49 11.95
CA VAL A 34 -1.51 -1.59 10.80
C VAL A 34 -0.65 -0.37 11.12
N VAL A 35 0.37 -0.09 10.28
CA VAL A 35 1.31 1.02 10.47
C VAL A 35 1.55 1.78 9.16
N GLN A 36 1.78 3.09 9.25
CA GLN A 36 2.15 3.93 8.10
C GLN A 36 3.65 3.83 7.81
N LEU A 37 4.03 3.95 6.53
CA LEU A 37 5.43 4.00 6.12
C LEU A 37 6.19 5.14 6.82
N GLY A 38 7.41 4.85 7.27
CA GLY A 38 8.27 5.76 8.02
C GLY A 38 7.90 5.94 9.49
N ALA A 39 6.74 5.44 9.93
CA ALA A 39 6.34 5.49 11.33
C ALA A 39 7.05 4.41 12.18
N SER A 40 6.85 4.47 13.49
CA SER A 40 7.27 3.41 14.42
C SER A 40 6.05 2.62 14.89
N VAL A 41 6.21 1.32 15.09
CA VAL A 41 5.15 0.40 15.50
C VAL A 41 5.57 -0.43 16.70
N ARG A 42 4.62 -0.70 17.60
CA ARG A 42 4.77 -1.64 18.70
C ARG A 42 4.14 -2.98 18.31
N LEU A 43 4.91 -4.05 18.33
CA LEU A 43 4.46 -5.43 18.12
C LEU A 43 4.18 -6.05 19.49
N PRO A 44 2.90 -6.33 19.84
CA PRO A 44 2.57 -6.85 21.15
C PRO A 44 3.01 -8.30 21.33
N CYS A 45 3.70 -8.58 22.44
CA CYS A 45 4.00 -9.93 22.91
C CYS A 45 4.08 -9.90 24.43
N SER A 46 3.30 -10.73 25.13
CA SER A 46 3.27 -10.73 26.59
C SER A 46 2.81 -12.06 27.18
N VAL A 47 3.19 -12.32 28.43
CA VAL A 47 2.72 -13.43 29.25
C VAL A 47 1.90 -12.90 30.44
N ASP A 48 0.94 -13.68 30.91
CA ASP A 48 0.08 -13.27 32.04
C ASP A 48 0.83 -13.27 33.38
N THR A 49 1.74 -14.23 33.55
CA THR A 49 2.56 -14.40 34.75
C THR A 49 4.00 -14.03 34.42
N PRO A 50 4.60 -13.04 35.10
CA PRO A 50 6.00 -12.66 34.88
C PRO A 50 6.94 -13.85 35.09
N LEU A 51 7.93 -13.96 34.21
CA LEU A 51 8.92 -15.04 34.20
C LEU A 51 10.24 -14.59 34.84
N PRO A 52 11.01 -15.51 35.45
CA PRO A 52 12.30 -15.19 36.05
C PRO A 52 13.32 -14.75 34.99
N LEU A 53 13.91 -13.56 35.18
CA LEU A 53 14.78 -12.92 34.17
C LEU A 53 16.09 -13.66 33.88
N HIS A 54 16.66 -14.33 34.87
CA HIS A 54 17.98 -14.99 34.75
C HIS A 54 17.97 -16.12 33.71
N GLU A 55 16.80 -16.69 33.43
CA GLU A 55 16.61 -17.86 32.57
C GLU A 55 15.71 -17.54 31.37
N LEU A 56 15.40 -16.26 31.18
CA LEU A 56 14.50 -15.78 30.15
C LEU A 56 15.30 -15.41 28.90
N GLU A 57 14.91 -16.02 27.79
CA GLU A 57 15.35 -15.61 26.47
C GLU A 57 14.11 -15.28 25.63
N VAL A 58 14.14 -14.14 24.93
CA VAL A 58 13.06 -13.73 24.03
C VAL A 58 13.63 -13.39 22.67
N GLU A 59 13.15 -14.09 21.66
CA GLU A 59 13.56 -13.92 20.28
C GLU A 59 12.41 -13.32 19.46
N TRP A 60 12.70 -12.25 18.74
CA TRP A 60 11.84 -11.79 17.66
C TRP A 60 12.45 -12.17 16.32
N THR A 61 11.72 -12.97 15.54
CA THR A 61 12.14 -13.39 14.20
C THR A 61 11.10 -13.06 13.16
N ARG A 62 11.55 -13.00 11.91
CA ARG A 62 10.67 -12.98 10.74
C ARG A 62 10.04 -14.35 10.52
N GLY A 63 8.73 -14.41 10.37
CA GLY A 63 8.01 -15.66 10.15
C GLY A 63 8.25 -16.30 8.78
N ASP A 64 8.62 -15.50 7.77
CA ASP A 64 8.88 -15.96 6.40
C ASP A 64 10.32 -16.47 6.17
N SER A 65 11.29 -15.82 6.81
CA SER A 65 12.72 -16.02 6.57
C SER A 65 13.48 -16.55 7.78
N GLY A 66 12.90 -16.52 8.98
CA GLY A 66 13.60 -16.80 10.23
C GLY A 66 14.65 -15.75 10.59
N THR A 67 14.70 -14.61 9.89
CA THR A 67 15.67 -13.55 10.13
C THR A 67 15.52 -12.99 11.54
N LEU A 68 16.60 -12.95 12.30
CA LEU A 68 16.63 -12.38 13.65
C LEU A 68 16.41 -10.87 13.59
N VAL A 69 15.33 -10.43 14.24
CA VAL A 69 14.91 -9.03 14.35
C VAL A 69 15.49 -8.43 15.61
N HIS A 70 15.34 -9.11 16.75
CA HIS A 70 15.93 -8.69 18.01
C HIS A 70 15.99 -9.84 19.03
N LEU A 71 16.94 -9.77 19.97
CA LEU A 71 17.16 -10.80 20.99
C LEU A 71 17.28 -10.16 22.38
N PHE A 72 16.63 -10.78 23.35
CA PHE A 72 16.84 -10.54 24.78
C PHE A 72 17.36 -11.82 25.40
N GLN A 73 18.52 -11.77 26.06
CA GLN A 73 19.15 -12.94 26.66
C GLN A 73 20.06 -12.50 27.81
N GLU A 74 20.21 -13.36 28.83
CA GLU A 74 21.07 -13.10 30.00
C GLU A 74 20.69 -11.82 30.76
N GLY A 75 19.41 -11.46 30.75
CA GLY A 75 18.89 -10.27 31.43
C GLY A 75 19.08 -8.95 30.67
N GLU A 76 19.65 -8.97 29.46
CA GLU A 76 19.90 -7.77 28.66
C GLU A 76 19.38 -7.88 27.23
N SER A 77 19.07 -6.72 26.64
CA SER A 77 18.72 -6.58 25.22
C SER A 77 20.01 -6.60 24.38
N ARG A 78 20.05 -7.39 23.31
CA ARG A 78 21.24 -7.69 22.49
C ARG A 78 21.14 -7.08 21.08
N PRO A 79 21.25 -5.74 20.91
CA PRO A 79 21.17 -5.09 19.60
C PRO A 79 22.28 -5.52 18.63
N GLU A 80 23.40 -6.04 19.14
CA GLU A 80 24.52 -6.58 18.37
C GLU A 80 24.18 -7.86 17.59
N SER A 81 23.15 -8.59 18.01
CA SER A 81 22.70 -9.83 17.35
C SER A 81 21.71 -9.56 16.21
N GLN A 82 21.28 -8.31 16.03
CA GLN A 82 20.32 -7.94 14.99
C GLN A 82 20.88 -8.18 13.59
N SER A 83 20.02 -8.66 12.70
CA SER A 83 20.37 -8.66 11.27
C SER A 83 20.49 -7.22 10.74
N PRO A 84 21.28 -6.97 9.68
CA PRO A 84 21.54 -5.62 9.17
C PRO A 84 20.28 -4.81 8.82
N ALA A 85 19.19 -5.46 8.44
CA ALA A 85 17.91 -4.80 8.10
C ALA A 85 17.23 -4.15 9.32
N TYR A 86 17.47 -4.67 10.53
CA TYR A 86 16.83 -4.23 11.79
C TYR A 86 17.77 -3.45 12.71
N SER A 87 19.07 -3.43 12.40
CA SER A 87 20.10 -2.73 13.16
C SER A 87 19.69 -1.30 13.52
N GLY A 88 19.56 -1.02 14.82
CA GLY A 88 19.22 0.31 15.34
C GLY A 88 17.77 0.77 15.10
N ARG A 89 16.91 -0.12 14.59
CA ARG A 89 15.49 0.14 14.34
C ARG A 89 14.58 -0.65 15.28
N ALA A 90 15.00 -1.85 15.69
CA ALA A 90 14.26 -2.72 16.58
C ALA A 90 14.78 -2.61 18.03
N ASP A 91 13.90 -2.50 19.02
CA ASP A 91 14.25 -2.49 20.45
C ASP A 91 13.14 -3.12 21.30
N PHE A 92 13.50 -3.68 22.45
CA PHE A 92 12.54 -4.04 23.48
C PHE A 92 12.20 -2.84 24.37
N PHE A 93 11.03 -2.89 25.02
CA PHE A 93 10.72 -2.05 26.17
C PHE A 93 11.34 -2.67 27.43
N SER A 94 12.65 -2.51 27.64
CA SER A 94 13.40 -3.21 28.69
C SER A 94 12.80 -3.07 30.10
N GLU A 95 12.20 -1.93 30.42
CA GLU A 95 11.53 -1.69 31.71
C GLU A 95 10.23 -2.51 31.90
N GLU A 96 9.64 -3.01 30.82
CA GLU A 96 8.40 -3.80 30.82
C GLU A 96 8.65 -5.33 30.82
N ILE A 97 9.88 -5.77 30.52
CA ILE A 97 10.24 -7.20 30.46
C ILE A 97 10.04 -7.89 31.82
N SER A 98 10.45 -7.25 32.90
CA SER A 98 10.24 -7.76 34.27
C SER A 98 8.77 -7.92 34.66
N LYS A 99 7.86 -7.32 33.90
CA LYS A 99 6.40 -7.40 34.08
C LYS A 99 5.75 -8.41 33.13
N GLY A 100 6.55 -9.19 32.38
CA GLY A 100 6.06 -10.18 31.42
C GLY A 100 5.68 -9.60 30.05
N ASN A 101 6.12 -8.39 29.72
CA ASN A 101 5.82 -7.77 28.44
C ASN A 101 7.09 -7.65 27.59
N PHE A 102 7.06 -8.36 26.47
CA PHE A 102 8.17 -8.54 25.56
C PHE A 102 7.87 -7.92 24.19
N SER A 103 7.04 -6.86 24.19
CA SER A 103 6.69 -6.14 22.97
C SER A 103 7.94 -5.57 22.30
N LEU A 104 7.95 -5.58 20.96
CA LEU A 104 9.02 -5.00 20.16
C LEU A 104 8.62 -3.63 19.63
N LEU A 105 9.50 -2.65 19.72
CA LEU A 105 9.40 -1.37 19.02
C LEU A 105 10.21 -1.46 17.71
N LEU A 106 9.55 -1.36 16.57
CA LEU A 106 10.20 -1.26 15.26
C LEU A 106 10.05 0.16 14.71
N ARG A 107 11.17 0.84 14.45
CA ARG A 107 11.21 2.22 13.96
C ARG A 107 11.42 2.31 12.45
N ASN A 108 10.93 3.40 11.87
CA ASN A 108 11.08 3.74 10.46
C ASN A 108 10.61 2.59 9.54
N VAL A 109 9.36 2.15 9.69
CA VAL A 109 8.80 0.99 8.99
C VAL A 109 8.81 1.21 7.47
N THR A 110 9.29 0.21 6.73
CA THR A 110 9.40 0.22 5.27
C THR A 110 8.42 -0.78 4.62
N THR A 111 8.35 -0.78 3.29
CA THR A 111 7.53 -1.75 2.56
C THR A 111 7.96 -3.20 2.75
N GLU A 112 9.27 -3.40 3.00
CA GLU A 112 9.84 -4.72 3.22
C GLU A 112 9.43 -5.30 4.58
N ASP A 113 9.20 -4.45 5.59
CA ASP A 113 8.81 -4.88 6.94
C ASP A 113 7.37 -5.41 7.03
N LYS A 114 6.58 -5.32 5.96
CA LYS A 114 5.28 -5.99 5.90
C LYS A 114 5.47 -7.50 6.01
N GLY A 115 4.62 -8.17 6.78
CA GLY A 115 4.63 -9.63 6.87
C GLY A 115 4.48 -10.16 8.29
N LEU A 116 4.75 -11.46 8.44
CA LEU A 116 4.62 -12.18 9.69
C LEU A 116 5.90 -12.06 10.52
N TYR A 117 5.73 -11.86 11.82
CA TYR A 117 6.78 -11.87 12.83
C TYR A 117 6.41 -12.87 13.91
N LYS A 118 7.41 -13.52 14.51
CA LYS A 118 7.25 -14.43 15.63
C LYS A 118 7.95 -13.86 16.84
N CYS A 119 7.26 -13.91 17.97
CA CYS A 119 7.86 -13.70 19.29
C CYS A 119 7.93 -15.07 19.96
N VAL A 120 9.15 -15.57 20.18
CA VAL A 120 9.40 -16.84 20.85
C VAL A 120 9.98 -16.54 22.22
N VAL A 121 9.37 -17.09 23.25
CA VAL A 121 9.79 -16.92 24.64
C VAL A 121 10.27 -18.27 25.16
N HIS A 122 11.53 -18.32 25.58
CA HIS A 122 12.20 -19.50 26.10
C HIS A 122 12.43 -19.37 27.60
N THR A 123 12.18 -20.47 28.31
CA THR A 123 12.58 -20.71 29.70
C THR A 123 13.30 -22.05 29.78
N VAL A 124 13.87 -22.40 30.93
CA VAL A 124 14.57 -23.69 31.13
C VAL A 124 13.66 -24.90 30.84
N HIS A 125 12.36 -24.78 31.15
CA HIS A 125 11.45 -25.92 31.12
C HIS A 125 10.56 -25.96 29.88
N GLU A 126 10.29 -24.82 29.27
CA GLU A 126 9.36 -24.72 28.16
C GLU A 126 9.64 -23.52 27.25
N SER A 127 9.10 -23.60 26.04
CA SER A 127 9.16 -22.56 25.02
C SER A 127 7.76 -22.39 24.43
N ASN A 128 7.31 -21.14 24.32
CA ASN A 128 6.03 -20.82 23.70
C ASN A 128 6.19 -19.61 22.77
N GLU A 129 5.33 -19.51 21.76
CA GLU A 129 5.41 -18.45 20.76
C GLU A 129 4.06 -17.79 20.48
N THR A 130 4.12 -16.60 19.91
CA THR A 130 2.96 -15.95 19.30
C THR A 130 3.37 -15.28 17.99
N GLU A 131 2.39 -15.13 17.10
CA GLU A 131 2.60 -14.54 15.77
C GLU A 131 1.96 -13.15 15.70
N VAL A 132 2.69 -12.22 15.08
CA VAL A 132 2.23 -10.85 14.86
C VAL A 132 2.41 -10.50 13.39
N THR A 133 1.34 -10.13 12.72
CA THR A 133 1.40 -9.67 11.32
C THR A 133 1.45 -8.15 11.27
N ILE A 134 2.43 -7.59 10.56
CA ILE A 134 2.48 -6.18 10.21
C ILE A 134 1.81 -5.98 8.85
N ASP A 135 0.86 -5.05 8.78
CA ASP A 135 0.31 -4.56 7.52
C ASP A 135 0.56 -3.06 7.36
N ILE A 136 0.68 -2.62 6.11
CA ILE A 136 0.95 -1.22 5.80
C ILE A 136 -0.37 -0.52 5.59
N GLY A 137 -0.66 0.43 6.46
CA GLY A 137 -1.86 1.24 6.40
C GLY A 137 -1.83 2.22 5.22
N PHE A 138 -2.99 2.42 4.60
CA PHE A 138 -3.18 3.47 3.62
C PHE A 138 -3.03 4.84 4.30
N SER A 139 -2.02 5.62 3.89
CA SER A 139 -1.89 7.02 4.28
C SER A 139 -3.12 7.83 3.86
N THR A 140 -3.40 8.94 4.56
CA THR A 140 -4.41 9.94 4.15
C THR A 140 -4.22 10.35 2.69
N TRP A 141 -2.98 10.42 2.20
CA TRP A 141 -2.67 10.70 0.81
C TRP A 141 -3.17 9.63 -0.17
N HIS A 142 -3.11 8.34 0.19
CA HIS A 142 -3.67 7.26 -0.64
C HIS A 142 -5.19 7.36 -0.72
N LEU A 143 -5.86 7.73 0.38
CA LEU A 143 -7.31 7.98 0.37
C LEU A 143 -7.67 9.19 -0.52
N CYS A 144 -6.85 10.25 -0.51
CA CYS A 144 -7.03 11.38 -1.42
C CYS A 144 -6.90 10.95 -2.89
N VAL A 145 -5.88 10.14 -3.24
CA VAL A 145 -5.71 9.62 -4.60
C VAL A 145 -6.91 8.77 -5.01
N LEU A 146 -7.39 7.89 -4.13
CA LEU A 146 -8.58 7.08 -4.38
C LEU A 146 -9.83 7.96 -4.60
N GLY A 147 -10.01 9.00 -3.79
CA GLY A 147 -11.11 9.96 -3.96
C GLY A 147 -11.04 10.71 -5.29
N LEU A 148 -9.86 11.17 -5.70
CA LEU A 148 -9.68 11.90 -6.96
C LEU A 148 -9.94 11.00 -8.19
N THR A 149 -9.45 9.75 -8.16
CA THR A 149 -9.64 8.80 -9.26
C THR A 149 -11.09 8.33 -9.39
N THR A 150 -11.78 8.09 -8.27
CA THR A 150 -13.21 7.75 -8.26
C THR A 150 -14.07 8.92 -8.73
N ALA A 151 -13.75 10.15 -8.32
CA ALA A 151 -14.40 11.34 -8.83
C ALA A 151 -14.20 11.49 -10.35
N ALA A 152 -12.98 11.34 -10.86
CA ALA A 152 -12.69 11.42 -12.29
C ALA A 152 -13.49 10.37 -13.11
N ALA A 153 -13.55 9.12 -12.63
CA ALA A 153 -14.36 8.07 -13.24
C ALA A 153 -15.86 8.39 -13.19
N GLY A 154 -16.35 8.88 -12.05
CA GLY A 154 -17.73 9.32 -11.87
C GLY A 154 -18.13 10.39 -12.89
N PHE A 155 -17.30 11.43 -13.04
CA PHE A 155 -17.52 12.49 -14.04
C PHE A 155 -17.59 11.92 -15.47
N ALA A 156 -16.69 11.00 -15.83
CA ALA A 156 -16.72 10.37 -17.15
C ALA A 156 -18.04 9.59 -17.38
N VAL A 157 -18.48 8.79 -16.41
CA VAL A 157 -19.72 7.99 -16.52
C VAL A 157 -20.97 8.87 -16.57
N LEU A 158 -21.08 9.86 -15.67
CA LEU A 158 -22.18 10.83 -15.64
C LEU A 158 -22.35 11.53 -16.99
N SER A 159 -21.25 11.76 -17.68
CA SER A 159 -21.22 12.43 -18.97
C SER A 159 -21.66 11.56 -20.15
N CYS A 160 -21.60 10.23 -20.01
CA CYS A 160 -22.13 9.30 -20.99
C CYS A 160 -23.66 9.18 -20.90
N ILE A 161 -24.27 9.49 -19.74
CA ILE A 161 -25.73 9.36 -19.53
C ILE A 161 -26.53 10.26 -20.49
N PRO A 162 -26.23 11.56 -20.66
CA PRO A 162 -26.90 12.40 -21.66
C PRO A 162 -26.73 11.88 -23.08
N ALA A 163 -25.54 11.40 -23.46
CA ALA A 163 -25.29 10.85 -24.79
C ALA A 163 -26.15 9.59 -25.06
N LEU A 164 -26.26 8.70 -24.08
CA LEU A 164 -27.11 7.50 -24.14
C LEU A 164 -28.61 7.85 -24.18
N LEU A 165 -29.04 8.85 -23.40
CA LEU A 165 -30.41 9.35 -23.42
C LEU A 165 -30.74 10.06 -24.76
N CYS A 166 -29.77 10.72 -25.40
CA CYS A 166 -29.90 11.33 -26.72
C CYS A 166 -30.04 10.28 -27.84
N ILE A 167 -29.29 9.17 -27.78
CA ILE A 167 -29.44 8.05 -28.73
C ILE A 167 -30.86 7.44 -28.66
N ASN A 168 -31.43 7.33 -27.46
CA ASN A 168 -32.82 6.88 -27.29
C ASN A 168 -33.88 7.92 -27.70
N LYS A 169 -33.51 9.21 -27.76
CA LYS A 169 -34.42 10.32 -28.12
C LYS A 169 -34.44 10.66 -29.61
N GLU A 170 -33.59 10.04 -30.43
CA GLU A 170 -33.61 10.21 -31.90
C GLU A 170 -34.96 9.82 -32.55
N LYS A 171 -35.88 9.23 -31.77
CA LYS A 171 -37.25 8.95 -32.18
C LYS A 171 -38.29 10.01 -31.83
N LYS A 172 -37.96 11.09 -31.11
CA LYS A 172 -38.98 12.06 -30.69
C LYS A 172 -38.45 13.50 -30.60
N GLU A 173 -38.66 14.20 -31.71
CA GLU A 173 -38.83 15.66 -31.82
C GLU A 173 -37.57 16.52 -31.60
N GLU A 174 -37.24 17.29 -32.64
CA GLU A 174 -36.44 18.51 -32.64
C GLU A 174 -36.47 19.26 -31.29
N ILE A 175 -35.45 19.06 -30.47
CA ILE A 175 -35.32 19.80 -29.20
C ILE A 175 -34.68 21.15 -29.53
N LYS A 176 -35.52 22.19 -29.43
CA LYS A 176 -35.18 23.61 -29.33
C LYS A 176 -33.74 23.85 -28.88
N GLU A 177 -32.99 24.48 -29.76
CA GLU A 177 -31.65 25.05 -29.58
C GLU A 177 -31.39 25.51 -28.14
N VAL A 178 -30.74 24.65 -27.35
CA VAL A 178 -30.22 25.03 -26.03
C VAL A 178 -29.12 26.05 -26.28
N LYS A 179 -29.46 27.32 -26.05
CA LYS A 179 -28.67 28.52 -26.26
C LYS A 179 -27.19 28.36 -25.86
N SER A 180 -26.39 28.15 -26.92
CA SER A 180 -24.96 28.38 -27.22
C SER A 180 -23.87 28.55 -26.13
N ASN A 181 -24.14 28.83 -24.85
CA ASN A 181 -23.07 29.04 -23.85
C ASN A 181 -23.04 27.98 -22.74
N THR A 182 -24.21 27.52 -22.28
CA THR A 182 -24.30 26.52 -21.20
C THR A 182 -23.82 25.14 -21.66
N ALA A 183 -24.15 24.73 -22.89
CA ALA A 183 -23.69 23.48 -23.47
C ALA A 183 -22.17 23.47 -23.71
N VAL A 184 -21.62 24.60 -24.16
CA VAL A 184 -20.17 24.81 -24.33
C VAL A 184 -19.45 24.71 -22.98
N LEU A 185 -19.98 25.37 -21.94
CA LEU A 185 -19.43 25.30 -20.59
C LEU A 185 -19.45 23.86 -20.02
N LEU A 186 -20.57 23.15 -20.18
CA LEU A 186 -20.69 21.75 -19.75
C LEU A 186 -19.70 20.83 -20.47
N TYR A 187 -19.53 21.00 -21.78
CA TYR A 187 -18.53 20.26 -22.57
C TYR A 187 -17.10 20.57 -22.09
N CYS A 188 -16.76 21.84 -21.89
CA CYS A 188 -15.46 22.25 -21.36
C CYS A 188 -15.17 21.61 -19.99
N LEU A 189 -16.15 21.62 -19.09
CA LEU A 189 -16.03 21.01 -17.76
C LEU A 189 -15.87 19.49 -17.86
N GLN A 190 -16.65 18.83 -18.71
CA GLN A 190 -16.60 17.39 -18.93
C GLN A 190 -15.23 16.89 -19.43
N VAL A 191 -14.55 17.68 -20.26
CA VAL A 191 -13.24 17.33 -20.81
C VAL A 191 -12.11 17.67 -19.83
N SER A 192 -12.17 18.86 -19.22
CA SER A 192 -11.08 19.37 -18.38
C SER A 192 -11.06 18.74 -16.98
N VAL A 193 -12.22 18.57 -16.33
CA VAL A 193 -12.30 18.14 -14.93
C VAL A 193 -11.70 16.76 -14.69
N PRO A 194 -12.03 15.68 -15.45
CA PRO A 194 -11.43 14.37 -15.24
C PRO A 194 -9.90 14.38 -15.44
N CYS A 195 -9.42 15.12 -16.45
CA CYS A 195 -8.00 15.23 -16.75
C CYS A 195 -7.23 15.97 -15.64
N ILE A 196 -7.81 17.05 -15.08
CA ILE A 196 -7.24 17.79 -13.95
C ILE A 196 -7.21 16.91 -12.70
N LEU A 197 -8.31 16.23 -12.38
CA LEU A 197 -8.39 15.32 -11.23
C LEU A 197 -7.34 14.21 -11.31
N MET A 198 -7.17 13.60 -12.49
CA MET A 198 -6.13 12.59 -12.72
C MET A 198 -4.72 13.17 -12.60
N SER A 199 -4.47 14.37 -13.12
CA SER A 199 -3.17 15.03 -12.97
C SER A 199 -2.84 15.31 -11.49
N ILE A 200 -3.80 15.75 -10.68
CA ILE A 200 -3.60 15.97 -9.25
C ILE A 200 -3.35 14.63 -8.54
N ALA A 201 -4.10 13.58 -8.90
CA ALA A 201 -3.93 12.25 -8.34
C ALA A 201 -2.51 11.70 -8.60
N PHE A 202 -1.98 11.84 -9.82
CA PHE A 202 -0.62 11.40 -10.16
C PHE A 202 0.46 12.22 -9.46
N ALA A 203 0.28 13.53 -9.32
CA ALA A 203 1.23 14.36 -8.57
C ALA A 203 1.30 13.97 -7.08
N ILE A 204 0.15 13.68 -6.45
CA ILE A 204 0.10 13.18 -5.07
C ILE A 204 0.74 11.79 -5.00
N TRP A 205 0.45 10.90 -5.96
CA TRP A 205 1.04 9.56 -6.04
C TRP A 205 2.57 9.60 -6.14
N GLY A 206 3.14 10.50 -6.94
CA GLY A 206 4.59 10.67 -7.04
C GLY A 206 5.25 11.05 -5.72
N LYS A 207 4.57 11.85 -4.90
CA LYS A 207 5.03 12.21 -3.55
C LYS A 207 5.00 11.01 -2.60
N ILE A 208 4.03 10.11 -2.75
CA ILE A 208 3.89 8.90 -1.93
C ILE A 208 5.01 7.90 -2.25
N GLU A 209 5.16 7.54 -3.52
CA GLU A 209 6.10 6.49 -3.97
C GLU A 209 7.53 7.02 -4.14
N SER A 210 7.77 8.31 -3.89
CA SER A 210 9.04 9.00 -4.20
C SER A 210 9.45 8.89 -5.68
N SER A 211 8.50 8.58 -6.57
CA SER A 211 8.68 8.45 -8.02
C SER A 211 8.22 9.75 -8.70
N PHE A 212 9.08 10.77 -8.67
CA PHE A 212 8.75 12.09 -9.21
C PHE A 212 8.67 12.11 -10.74
N ALA A 213 9.58 11.43 -11.44
CA ALA A 213 9.66 11.46 -12.90
C ALA A 213 8.37 10.89 -13.55
N GLU A 214 7.93 9.72 -13.10
CA GLU A 214 6.69 9.10 -13.58
C GLU A 214 5.47 9.98 -13.30
N ALA A 215 5.37 10.51 -12.08
CA ALA A 215 4.26 11.39 -11.70
C ALA A 215 4.19 12.66 -12.54
N TYR A 216 5.32 13.30 -12.84
CA TYR A 216 5.36 14.47 -13.72
C TYR A 216 4.93 14.13 -15.15
N THR A 217 5.40 13.01 -15.70
CA THR A 217 5.02 12.60 -17.06
C THR A 217 3.53 12.28 -17.17
N CYS A 218 2.98 11.47 -16.26
CA CYS A 218 1.56 11.13 -16.23
C CYS A 218 0.68 12.37 -16.00
N SER A 219 1.11 13.30 -15.15
CA SER A 219 0.42 14.58 -14.94
C SER A 219 0.40 15.42 -16.21
N ALA A 220 1.56 15.57 -16.87
CA ALA A 220 1.70 16.32 -18.11
C ALA A 220 0.84 15.73 -19.24
N ILE A 221 0.84 14.41 -19.39
CA ILE A 221 0.02 13.70 -20.39
C ILE A 221 -1.48 13.97 -20.18
N ASN A 222 -1.96 13.91 -18.94
CA ASN A 222 -3.37 14.19 -18.65
C ASN A 222 -3.74 15.65 -18.99
N LEU A 223 -2.86 16.61 -18.69
CA LEU A 223 -3.09 18.01 -19.04
C LEU A 223 -3.04 18.26 -20.55
N THR A 224 -2.10 17.64 -21.29
CA THR A 224 -2.06 17.76 -22.75
C THR A 224 -3.27 17.14 -23.42
N ARG A 225 -3.85 16.08 -22.84
CA ARG A 225 -5.07 15.43 -23.35
C ARG A 225 -6.26 16.39 -23.44
N ILE A 226 -6.34 17.37 -22.54
CA ILE A 226 -7.34 18.43 -22.60
C ILE A 226 -7.26 19.16 -23.94
N LEU A 227 -6.04 19.53 -24.36
CA LEU A 227 -5.80 20.27 -25.60
C LEU A 227 -6.21 19.48 -26.85
N VAL A 228 -5.98 18.16 -26.83
CA VAL A 228 -6.29 17.25 -27.94
C VAL A 228 -7.79 17.04 -28.07
N ILE A 229 -8.49 16.84 -26.96
CA ILE A 229 -9.95 16.61 -26.99
C ILE A 229 -10.66 17.86 -27.52
N PHE A 230 -10.20 19.07 -27.17
CA PHE A 230 -10.73 20.31 -27.76
C PHE A 230 -10.53 20.42 -29.28
N LYS A 231 -9.59 19.69 -29.90
CA LYS A 231 -9.45 19.60 -31.37
C LYS A 231 -10.62 18.87 -32.02
N VAL A 232 -11.15 17.83 -31.36
CA VAL A 232 -12.17 16.92 -31.88
C VAL A 232 -13.56 17.57 -31.91
N ALA A 233 -13.78 18.64 -31.14
CA ALA A 233 -15.02 19.43 -31.13
C ALA A 233 -14.81 20.87 -31.66
N PRO A 234 -14.62 21.05 -32.98
CA PRO A 234 -14.30 22.34 -33.59
C PRO A 234 -15.39 23.42 -33.42
N TYR A 235 -16.62 23.02 -33.10
CA TYR A 235 -17.76 23.91 -32.86
C TYR A 235 -17.71 24.66 -31.52
N VAL A 236 -16.73 24.35 -30.66
CA VAL A 236 -16.60 24.91 -29.29
C VAL A 236 -15.72 26.17 -29.26
N LEU A 237 -14.83 26.36 -30.24
CA LEU A 237 -13.85 27.46 -30.27
C LEU A 237 -14.04 28.38 -31.49
N PRO A 238 -13.94 29.72 -31.34
CA PRO A 238 -13.95 30.64 -32.48
C PRO A 238 -12.85 30.31 -33.50
N GLY A 239 -13.16 30.37 -34.80
CA GLY A 239 -12.31 29.79 -35.87
C GLY A 239 -10.85 30.27 -35.94
N THR A 240 -10.55 31.52 -35.55
CA THR A 240 -9.17 32.04 -35.46
C THR A 240 -8.42 31.48 -34.25
N CYS A 241 -9.10 31.27 -33.13
CA CYS A 241 -8.55 30.62 -31.94
C CYS A 241 -8.28 29.14 -32.20
N TYR A 242 -9.23 28.44 -32.86
CA TYR A 242 -9.11 27.02 -33.21
C TYR A 242 -7.86 26.73 -34.09
N LYS A 243 -7.60 27.52 -35.13
CA LYS A 243 -6.42 27.35 -36.00
C LYS A 243 -5.10 27.54 -35.25
N ARG A 244 -5.01 28.53 -34.36
CA ARG A 244 -3.80 28.78 -33.57
C ARG A 244 -3.58 27.71 -32.50
N PHE A 245 -4.67 27.24 -31.89
CA PHE A 245 -4.65 26.22 -30.84
C PHE A 245 -4.25 24.84 -31.39
N THR A 246 -4.82 24.44 -32.54
CA THR A 246 -4.50 23.15 -33.20
C THR A 246 -3.05 23.07 -33.70
N HIS A 247 -2.46 24.19 -34.13
CA HIS A 247 -1.06 24.24 -34.55
C HIS A 247 -0.08 24.05 -33.37
N LEU A 248 -0.49 24.34 -32.14
CA LEU A 248 0.36 24.24 -30.95
C LEU A 248 0.18 22.92 -30.18
N ALA A 249 -1.03 22.35 -30.16
CA ALA A 249 -1.37 21.20 -29.33
C ALA A 249 -0.67 19.89 -29.73
N LEU A 250 -0.62 19.55 -31.02
CA LEU A 250 -0.01 18.30 -31.51
C LEU A 250 1.52 18.25 -31.33
N PRO A 251 2.28 19.30 -31.68
CA PRO A 251 3.71 19.32 -31.40
C PRO A 251 4.01 19.23 -29.91
N LEU A 252 3.20 19.89 -29.06
CA LEU A 252 3.36 19.86 -27.62
C LEU A 252 3.10 18.47 -27.04
N GLU A 253 2.02 17.81 -27.44
CA GLU A 253 1.73 16.43 -26.99
C GLU A 253 2.82 15.45 -27.41
N ASN A 254 3.22 15.47 -28.69
CA ASN A 254 4.31 14.61 -29.19
C ASN A 254 5.63 14.89 -28.47
N PHE A 255 5.90 16.16 -28.13
CA PHE A 255 7.08 16.54 -27.34
C PHE A 255 7.00 15.98 -25.92
N VAL A 256 5.86 16.12 -25.23
CA VAL A 256 5.64 15.60 -23.87
C VAL A 256 5.74 14.07 -23.84
N ILE A 257 5.14 13.36 -24.81
CA ILE A 257 5.25 11.90 -24.91
C ILE A 257 6.70 11.49 -25.16
N ARG A 258 7.38 12.12 -26.12
CA ARG A 258 8.76 11.77 -26.47
C ARG A 258 9.74 12.05 -25.33
N THR A 259 9.58 13.18 -24.64
CA THR A 259 10.41 13.52 -23.46
C THR A 259 10.11 12.59 -22.28
N GLY A 260 8.84 12.22 -22.05
CA GLY A 260 8.46 11.27 -21.01
C GLY A 260 8.98 9.84 -21.27
N VAL A 261 8.88 9.35 -22.50
CA VAL A 261 9.43 8.02 -22.87
C VAL A 261 10.95 8.02 -22.71
N ASN A 262 11.63 9.05 -23.21
CA ASN A 262 13.09 9.14 -23.11
C ASN A 262 13.58 9.27 -21.66
N SER A 263 12.87 10.00 -20.80
CA SER A 263 13.26 10.17 -19.39
C SER A 263 13.10 8.89 -18.58
N VAL A 264 12.04 8.09 -18.83
CA VAL A 264 11.85 6.77 -18.20
C VAL A 264 12.91 5.77 -18.68
N VAL A 265 13.17 5.72 -19.99
CA VAL A 265 14.23 4.86 -20.53
C VAL A 265 15.59 5.24 -19.97
N LEU A 266 15.90 6.55 -19.89
CA LEU A 266 17.16 7.02 -19.31
C LEU A 266 17.26 6.69 -17.81
N TYR A 267 16.20 6.88 -17.04
CA TYR A 267 16.17 6.51 -15.62
C TYR A 267 16.41 5.01 -15.43
N ASN A 268 15.75 4.17 -16.23
CA ASN A 268 15.93 2.71 -16.19
C ASN A 268 17.36 2.29 -16.57
N LEU A 269 17.98 2.97 -17.55
CA LEU A 269 19.39 2.72 -17.91
C LEU A 269 20.34 3.15 -16.79
N LEU A 270 20.06 4.26 -16.10
CA LEU A 270 20.88 4.78 -15.02
C LEU A 270 20.75 3.98 -13.71
N THR A 271 19.63 3.28 -13.51
CA THR A 271 19.33 2.52 -12.28
C THR A 271 19.52 1.01 -12.42
N TYR A 272 20.03 0.53 -13.56
CA TYR A 272 20.26 -0.89 -13.88
C TYR A 272 21.32 -1.62 -13.00
N GLN A 273 21.65 -1.10 -11.82
CA GLN A 273 22.42 -1.80 -10.79
C GLN A 273 21.58 -2.02 -9.52
N ALA A 274 20.55 -2.88 -9.56
CA ALA A 274 20.04 -3.65 -8.39
C ALA A 274 18.94 -4.66 -8.81
N PRO A 275 18.82 -5.83 -8.16
CA PRO A 275 18.06 -6.98 -8.66
C PRO A 275 16.62 -7.08 -8.12
N ASP A 276 15.84 -5.98 -8.10
CA ASP A 276 14.46 -6.02 -7.59
C ASP A 276 13.43 -6.20 -8.71
N ALA A 277 13.32 -7.44 -9.21
CA ALA A 277 12.39 -7.82 -10.29
C ALA A 277 10.91 -7.47 -10.02
N ALA A 278 10.51 -7.30 -8.75
CA ALA A 278 9.15 -6.92 -8.37
C ALA A 278 8.82 -5.44 -8.65
N ARG A 279 9.79 -4.51 -8.53
CA ARG A 279 9.61 -3.11 -8.94
C ARG A 279 9.54 -3.00 -10.47
N PHE A 280 10.33 -3.80 -11.19
CA PHE A 280 10.33 -3.86 -12.65
C PHE A 280 8.95 -4.24 -13.22
N LEU A 281 8.32 -5.30 -12.72
CA LEU A 281 7.02 -5.75 -13.23
C LEU A 281 5.88 -4.76 -12.93
N PHE A 282 5.94 -4.05 -11.80
CA PHE A 282 4.87 -3.13 -11.40
C PHE A 282 4.94 -1.78 -12.13
N VAL A 283 6.15 -1.28 -12.42
CA VAL A 283 6.38 -0.07 -13.23
C VAL A 283 6.02 -0.31 -14.69
N ASP A 284 6.45 -1.44 -15.24
CA ASP A 284 6.12 -1.83 -16.62
C ASP A 284 4.61 -2.00 -16.80
N SER A 285 3.92 -2.69 -15.88
CA SER A 285 2.46 -2.86 -15.95
C SER A 285 1.67 -1.54 -15.96
N ARG A 286 2.08 -0.53 -15.18
CA ARG A 286 1.37 0.76 -15.09
C ARG A 286 1.63 1.67 -16.28
N LEU A 287 2.88 1.73 -16.76
CA LEU A 287 3.21 2.40 -18.02
C LEU A 287 2.57 1.69 -19.21
N HIS A 288 2.55 0.36 -19.22
CA HIS A 288 1.95 -0.46 -20.27
C HIS A 288 0.42 -0.36 -20.28
N LEU A 289 -0.25 -0.15 -19.14
CA LEU A 289 -1.68 0.18 -19.08
C LEU A 289 -1.95 1.60 -19.62
N CYS A 290 -1.10 2.58 -19.28
CA CYS A 290 -1.17 3.92 -19.87
C CYS A 290 -0.94 3.85 -21.39
N TYR A 291 0.06 3.10 -21.84
CA TYR A 291 0.46 2.88 -23.23
C TYR A 291 -0.58 2.09 -24.02
N CYS A 292 -1.14 1.00 -23.49
CA CYS A 292 -2.20 0.22 -24.12
C CYS A 292 -3.49 1.04 -24.26
N THR A 293 -3.79 1.93 -23.31
CA THR A 293 -4.95 2.84 -23.43
C THR A 293 -4.73 3.85 -24.55
N ILE A 294 -3.50 4.35 -24.72
CA ILE A 294 -3.10 5.29 -25.78
C ILE A 294 -3.08 4.61 -27.16
N TYR A 295 -2.44 3.44 -27.28
CA TYR A 295 -2.31 2.70 -28.55
C TYR A 295 -3.68 2.22 -29.06
N ARG A 296 -4.58 1.79 -28.16
CA ARG A 296 -5.94 1.37 -28.51
C ARG A 296 -6.83 2.54 -28.94
N GLN A 297 -6.58 3.77 -28.48
CA GLN A 297 -7.28 4.97 -28.98
C GLN A 297 -6.70 5.44 -30.33
N PHE A 298 -5.40 5.26 -30.58
CA PHE A 298 -4.75 5.68 -31.83
C PHE A 298 -5.05 4.74 -33.02
N VAL A 299 -5.16 3.43 -32.79
CA VAL A 299 -5.37 2.44 -33.86
C VAL A 299 -6.85 2.31 -34.27
N PHE A 300 -7.80 2.67 -33.41
CA PHE A 300 -9.24 2.52 -33.68
C PHE A 300 -9.97 3.83 -34.09
N GLN A 301 -9.24 4.91 -34.39
CA GLN A 301 -9.80 6.14 -34.99
C GLN A 301 -9.06 6.59 -36.25
N GLY A 302 -8.43 5.66 -36.97
CA GLY A 302 -7.96 5.84 -38.35
C GLY A 302 -8.93 5.21 -39.34
#